data_AF-A0AAD6AD68-F1
#
_entry.id   AF-A0AAD6AD68-F1
#
_cell.length_a   1.000
_cell.length_b   1.000
_cell.length_c   1.000
_cell.angle_alpha   90.00
_cell.angle_beta   90.00
_cell.angle_gamma   90.00
#
_symmetry.space_group_name_H-M   'P 1'
#
loop_
_entity.id
_entity.type
_entity.pdbx_description
1 polymer ?
#
loop_
_entity_poly.entity_id
_entity_poly.type
_entity_poly.pdbx_seq_one_letter_code
_entity_poly.pdbx_strand_id
1 'polypeptide(L)'
;MEYWIQLLGEMKDEALFVGDFLDKSLVQLSFRNVIQEHLDKIKAVWNTHRIRPTKNCNVPSGIPDVMYAVPQLWGSEDCVVPHSNLVRPYFPHKQAQDFYLTIREALRSLIFN
;
A
#
# COMPACT_ATOMS: atom_id res chain seq x y z
N MET A 1 -14.01 13.55 -7.08
CA MET A 1 -13.82 12.13 -6.70
C MET A 1 -13.43 11.38 -7.97
N GLU A 2 -12.54 10.39 -7.91
CA GLU A 2 -12.12 9.66 -9.13
C GLU A 2 -13.28 8.83 -9.68
N TYR A 3 -13.54 8.92 -10.99
CA TYR A 3 -14.72 8.34 -11.66
C TYR A 3 -14.93 6.84 -11.36
N TRP A 4 -13.85 6.06 -11.35
CA TRP A 4 -13.92 4.62 -11.10
C TRP A 4 -14.37 4.28 -9.66
N ILE A 5 -14.03 5.11 -8.67
CA ILE A 5 -14.48 4.94 -7.28
C ILE A 5 -15.99 5.19 -7.19
N GLN A 6 -16.46 6.24 -7.85
CA GLN A 6 -17.87 6.59 -7.88
C GLN A 6 -18.69 5.50 -8.60
N LEU A 7 -18.23 5.03 -9.75
CA LEU A 7 -18.87 3.95 -10.50
C LEU A 7 -18.95 2.66 -9.69
N LEU A 8 -17.89 2.26 -8.99
CA LEU A 8 -17.92 1.09 -8.10
C LEU A 8 -18.88 1.27 -6.91
N GLY A 9 -19.01 2.50 -6.40
CA GLY A 9 -20.00 2.85 -5.38
C GLY A 9 -21.43 2.67 -5.90
N GLU A 10 -21.72 3.23 -7.07
CA GLU A 10 -23.04 3.12 -7.73
C GLU A 10 -23.39 1.65 -8.04
N MET A 11 -22.46 0.87 -8.60
CA MET A 11 -22.68 -0.55 -8.89
C MET A 11 -22.95 -1.39 -7.62
N LYS A 12 -22.33 -1.02 -6.50
CA LYS A 12 -22.61 -1.66 -5.21
C LYS A 12 -24.00 -1.29 -4.71
N ASP A 13 -24.38 -0.02 -4.79
CA ASP A 13 -25.69 0.46 -4.31
C ASP A 13 -26.86 -0.12 -5.15
N GLU A 14 -26.62 -0.41 -6.43
CA GLU A 14 -27.57 -1.09 -7.33
C GLU A 14 -27.61 -2.63 -7.16
N ALA A 15 -26.84 -3.18 -6.21
CA ALA A 15 -26.70 -4.63 -6.00
C ALA A 15 -26.25 -5.42 -7.25
N LEU A 16 -25.54 -4.75 -8.18
CA LEU A 16 -24.91 -5.38 -9.35
C LEU A 16 -23.66 -6.19 -8.99
N PHE A 17 -23.14 -5.98 -7.78
CA PHE A 17 -22.08 -6.77 -7.17
C PHE A 17 -22.49 -7.20 -5.76
N VAL A 18 -22.49 -8.50 -5.51
CA VAL A 18 -22.65 -9.12 -4.19
C VAL A 18 -21.30 -9.30 -3.47
N GLY A 19 -20.20 -9.02 -4.16
CA GLY A 19 -18.84 -9.07 -3.61
C GLY A 19 -18.29 -10.49 -3.53
N ASP A 20 -18.82 -11.39 -4.36
CA ASP A 20 -18.30 -12.74 -4.49
C ASP A 20 -16.97 -12.77 -5.29
N PHE A 21 -16.44 -13.95 -5.52
CA PHE A 21 -15.19 -14.11 -6.26
C PHE A 21 -15.26 -13.55 -7.69
N LEU A 22 -16.37 -13.73 -8.38
CA LEU A 22 -16.53 -13.30 -9.75
C LEU A 22 -16.59 -11.78 -9.83
N ASP A 23 -17.35 -11.16 -8.93
CA ASP A 23 -17.47 -9.72 -8.82
C ASP A 23 -16.11 -9.05 -8.58
N LYS A 24 -15.36 -9.58 -7.61
CA LYS A 24 -14.00 -9.11 -7.31
C LYS A 24 -13.08 -9.28 -8.51
N SER A 25 -13.14 -10.43 -9.18
CA SER A 25 -12.31 -10.71 -10.36
C SER A 25 -12.61 -9.77 -11.53
N LEU A 26 -13.89 -9.46 -11.76
CA LEU A 26 -14.33 -8.55 -12.82
C LEU A 26 -13.92 -7.11 -12.53
N VAL A 27 -14.09 -6.63 -11.29
CA VAL A 27 -13.60 -5.31 -10.87
C VAL A 27 -12.08 -5.24 -11.00
N GLN A 28 -11.37 -6.26 -10.53
CA GLN A 28 -9.92 -6.35 -10.65
C GLN A 28 -9.48 -6.30 -12.11
N LEU A 29 -10.12 -7.03 -13.02
CA LEU A 29 -9.79 -7.02 -14.44
C LEU A 29 -10.08 -5.66 -15.08
N SER A 30 -11.27 -5.11 -14.84
CA SER A 30 -11.76 -3.90 -15.51
C SER A 30 -10.98 -2.66 -15.10
N PHE A 31 -10.57 -2.57 -13.84
CA PHE A 31 -9.91 -1.39 -13.29
C PHE A 31 -8.43 -1.61 -12.96
N ARG A 32 -7.86 -2.79 -13.26
CA ARG A 32 -6.45 -3.12 -12.98
C ARG A 32 -5.50 -1.98 -13.35
N ASN A 33 -5.60 -1.54 -14.59
CA ASN A 33 -4.66 -0.57 -15.15
C ASN A 33 -4.82 0.81 -14.52
N VAL A 34 -6.07 1.25 -14.31
CA VAL A 34 -6.38 2.52 -13.67
C VAL A 34 -5.88 2.52 -12.23
N ILE A 35 -6.21 1.48 -11.46
CA ILE A 35 -5.76 1.35 -10.07
C ILE A 35 -4.23 1.30 -10.02
N GLN A 36 -3.59 0.48 -10.85
CA GLN A 36 -2.13 0.35 -10.87
C GLN A 36 -1.45 1.68 -11.22
N GLU A 37 -1.94 2.41 -12.22
CA GLU A 37 -1.40 3.72 -12.61
C GLU A 37 -1.48 4.73 -11.44
N HIS A 38 -2.61 4.76 -10.74
CA HIS A 38 -2.78 5.64 -9.57
C HIS A 38 -1.85 5.24 -8.43
N LEU A 39 -1.68 3.94 -8.17
CA LEU A 39 -0.74 3.44 -7.18
C LEU A 39 0.71 3.78 -7.53
N ASP A 40 1.08 3.69 -8.79
CA ASP A 40 2.43 4.04 -9.24
C ASP A 40 2.71 5.54 -9.07
N LYS A 41 1.72 6.41 -9.36
CA LYS A 41 1.82 7.85 -9.09
C LYS A 41 1.98 8.15 -7.60
N ILE A 42 1.15 7.55 -6.75
CA ILE A 42 1.22 7.72 -5.29
C ILE A 42 2.58 7.23 -4.78
N LYS A 43 3.03 6.06 -5.24
CA LYS A 43 4.34 5.51 -4.90
C LYS A 43 5.46 6.45 -5.32
N ALA A 44 5.42 7.03 -6.52
CA ALA A 44 6.46 7.95 -6.99
C ALA A 44 6.56 9.21 -6.10
N VAL A 45 5.42 9.82 -5.76
CA VAL A 45 5.37 10.99 -4.87
C VAL A 45 5.85 10.61 -3.46
N TRP A 46 5.35 9.50 -2.93
CA TRP A 46 5.70 9.04 -1.59
C TRP A 46 7.17 8.63 -1.48
N ASN A 47 7.72 7.91 -2.45
CA ASN A 47 9.10 7.44 -2.37
C ASN A 47 10.10 8.61 -2.47
N THR A 48 9.73 9.70 -3.15
CA THR A 48 10.62 10.85 -3.35
C THR A 48 10.43 11.99 -2.35
N HIS A 49 9.31 12.04 -1.62
CA HIS A 49 9.08 13.13 -0.68
C HIS A 49 10.07 13.09 0.50
N ARG A 50 10.40 14.27 1.03
CA ARG A 50 11.29 14.40 2.19
C ARG A 50 10.49 14.66 3.46
N ILE A 51 10.50 13.70 4.37
CA ILE A 51 9.95 13.82 5.71
C ILE A 51 10.87 14.71 6.55
N ARG A 52 10.32 15.78 7.12
CA ARG A 52 11.08 16.71 7.96
C ARG A 52 11.32 16.12 9.35
N PRO A 53 12.51 16.36 9.96
CA PRO A 53 12.74 16.04 11.36
C PRO A 53 11.73 16.76 12.27
N THR A 54 11.23 16.06 13.29
CA THR A 54 10.34 16.63 14.31
C THR A 54 10.90 16.34 15.71
N LYS A 55 10.31 16.94 16.75
CA LYS A 55 10.68 16.67 18.15
C LYS A 55 10.27 15.26 18.61
N ASN A 56 9.38 14.59 17.87
CA ASN A 56 8.98 13.22 18.18
C ASN A 56 10.00 12.25 17.59
N CYS A 57 10.85 11.68 18.45
CA CYS A 57 11.88 10.72 18.04
C CYS A 57 11.32 9.42 17.45
N ASN A 58 10.04 9.11 17.66
CA ASN A 58 9.39 7.94 17.05
C ASN A 58 8.98 8.18 15.59
N VAL A 59 9.06 9.42 15.10
CA VAL A 59 8.75 9.74 13.71
C VAL A 59 10.07 9.79 12.92
N PRO A 60 10.31 8.85 12.00
CA PRO A 60 11.52 8.88 11.21
C PRO A 60 11.51 10.07 10.26
N SER A 61 12.70 10.53 9.87
CA SER A 61 12.88 11.65 8.95
C SER A 61 13.86 11.27 7.85
N GLY A 62 13.66 11.78 6.63
CA GLY A 62 14.41 11.32 5.46
C GLY A 62 13.54 11.17 4.22
N ILE A 63 14.08 10.48 3.22
CA ILE A 63 13.37 10.12 1.99
C ILE A 63 12.96 8.65 2.12
N PRO A 64 11.67 8.29 2.02
CA PRO A 64 11.21 6.92 2.26
C PRO A 64 11.91 5.85 1.42
N ASP A 65 12.22 6.14 0.15
CA ASP A 65 12.93 5.19 -0.72
C ASP A 65 14.34 4.89 -0.19
N VAL A 66 15.04 5.91 0.30
CA VAL A 66 16.39 5.78 0.89
C VAL A 66 16.31 5.07 2.25
N MET A 67 15.32 5.42 3.06
CA MET A 67 15.08 4.78 4.36
C MET A 67 14.80 3.28 4.21
N TYR A 68 14.09 2.90 3.15
CA TYR A 68 13.82 1.50 2.82
C TYR A 68 15.05 0.79 2.26
N ALA A 69 15.82 1.44 1.38
CA ALA A 69 16.97 0.82 0.73
C ALA A 69 18.20 0.70 1.66
N VAL A 70 18.36 1.60 2.62
CA VAL A 70 19.52 1.67 3.52
C VAL A 70 19.08 1.93 4.96
N PRO A 71 18.37 0.98 5.61
CA PRO A 71 17.83 1.15 6.95
C PRO A 71 18.92 1.40 8.02
N GLN A 72 20.17 1.01 7.75
CA GLN A 72 21.30 1.15 8.68
C GLN A 72 21.62 2.62 8.98
N LEU A 73 21.30 3.55 8.08
CA LEU A 73 21.46 5.00 8.33
C LEU A 73 20.55 5.52 9.46
N TRP A 74 19.51 4.75 9.80
CA TRP A 74 18.59 5.02 10.91
C TRP A 74 18.76 4.05 12.08
N GLY A 75 19.82 3.25 12.09
CA GLY A 75 20.05 2.23 13.13
C GLY A 75 19.04 1.08 13.07
N SER A 76 18.42 0.86 11.91
CA SER A 76 17.47 -0.23 11.65
C SER A 76 18.09 -1.30 10.77
N GLU A 77 17.48 -2.48 10.74
CA GLU A 77 17.90 -3.62 9.93
C GLU A 77 17.01 -3.79 8.69
N ASP A 78 17.50 -4.57 7.72
CA ASP A 78 16.73 -4.95 6.53
C ASP A 78 15.77 -6.10 6.87
N CYS A 79 14.47 -5.84 6.72
CA CYS A 79 13.40 -6.79 7.01
C CYS A 79 12.80 -7.41 5.73
N VAL A 80 13.45 -7.28 4.56
CA VAL A 80 12.94 -7.82 3.31
C VAL A 80 12.98 -9.35 3.31
N VAL A 81 11.81 -9.98 3.37
CA VAL A 81 11.66 -11.44 3.25
C VAL A 81 11.17 -11.85 1.86
N PRO A 82 11.70 -12.93 1.27
CA PRO A 82 11.18 -13.49 0.03
C PRO A 82 9.69 -13.84 0.15
N HIS A 83 8.91 -13.56 -0.89
CA HIS A 83 7.46 -13.79 -0.90
C HIS A 83 7.07 -15.25 -0.61
N SER A 84 7.92 -16.21 -0.95
CA SER A 84 7.74 -17.64 -0.65
C SER A 84 7.72 -17.98 0.85
N ASN A 85 8.20 -17.09 1.71
CA ASN A 85 8.41 -17.33 3.13
C ASN A 85 7.43 -16.55 4.03
N LEU A 86 6.36 -15.97 3.45
CA LEU A 86 5.34 -15.24 4.20
C LEU A 86 4.44 -16.19 5.01
N VAL A 87 4.94 -16.69 6.14
CA VAL A 87 4.07 -16.96 7.29
C VAL A 87 3.77 -15.60 7.90
N ARG A 88 2.48 -15.20 7.95
CA ARG A 88 2.01 -13.84 8.34
C ARG A 88 3.03 -13.09 9.20
N PRO A 89 3.64 -12.01 8.70
CA PRO A 89 4.76 -11.40 9.40
C PRO A 89 4.28 -10.79 10.72
N TYR A 90 4.88 -11.24 11.82
CA TYR A 90 4.83 -10.56 13.10
C TYR A 90 5.91 -9.47 13.09
N PHE A 91 5.49 -8.20 13.11
CA PHE A 91 6.41 -7.06 13.09
C PHE A 91 6.55 -6.48 14.50
N PRO A 92 7.70 -6.67 15.17
CA PRO A 92 7.98 -5.98 16.40
C PRO A 92 8.46 -4.56 16.05
N HIS A 93 7.74 -3.57 16.58
CA HIS A 93 8.00 -2.12 16.55
C HIS A 93 7.41 -1.31 15.39
N LYS A 94 6.38 -0.53 15.77
CA LYS A 94 5.74 0.56 15.01
C LYS A 94 6.75 1.60 14.54
N GLN A 95 7.17 1.56 13.28
CA GLN A 95 7.71 2.71 12.56
C GLN A 95 7.19 2.70 11.12
N ALA A 96 7.22 3.86 10.45
CA ALA A 96 6.56 4.28 9.21
C ALA A 96 6.38 3.25 8.05
N GLN A 97 7.11 2.13 8.05
CA GLN A 97 6.85 0.97 7.20
C GLN A 97 5.44 0.40 7.37
N ASP A 98 4.86 0.44 8.58
CA ASP A 98 3.51 -0.06 8.85
C ASP A 98 2.44 0.62 7.99
N PHE A 99 2.55 1.93 7.71
CA PHE A 99 1.52 2.62 6.91
C PHE A 99 1.60 2.26 5.42
N TYR A 100 2.80 2.17 4.87
CA TYR A 100 3.02 1.74 3.48
C TYR A 100 2.65 0.26 3.29
N LEU A 101 3.03 -0.61 4.23
CA LEU A 101 2.64 -2.02 4.22
C LEU A 101 1.15 -2.18 4.45
N THR A 102 0.51 -1.42 5.34
CA THR A 102 -0.94 -1.49 5.56
C THR A 102 -1.70 -1.05 4.32
N ILE A 103 -1.30 0.03 3.65
CA ILE A 103 -1.92 0.45 2.39
C ILE A 103 -1.64 -0.56 1.28
N ARG A 104 -0.39 -1.02 1.15
CA ARG A 104 0.02 -2.01 0.13
C ARG A 104 -0.64 -3.37 0.35
N GLU A 105 -0.83 -3.81 1.58
CA GLU A 105 -1.51 -5.06 1.95
C GLU A 105 -3.02 -4.93 1.88
N ALA A 106 -3.60 -3.80 2.30
CA ALA A 106 -5.03 -3.52 2.07
C ALA A 106 -5.33 -3.56 0.56
N LEU A 107 -4.51 -2.90 -0.25
CA LEU A 107 -4.63 -2.92 -1.71
C LEU A 107 -4.33 -4.31 -2.31
N ARG A 108 -3.33 -5.04 -1.81
CA ARG A 108 -3.10 -6.43 -2.24
C ARG A 108 -4.26 -7.35 -1.86
N SER A 109 -4.89 -7.15 -0.70
CA SER A 109 -6.06 -7.93 -0.29
C SER A 109 -7.30 -7.62 -1.12
N LEU A 110 -7.38 -6.40 -1.68
CA LEU A 110 -8.41 -5.98 -2.63
C LEU A 110 -8.13 -6.46 -4.07
N ILE A 111 -6.85 -6.64 -4.45
CA ILE A 111 -6.42 -6.91 -5.83
C ILE A 111 -5.99 -8.38 -6.08
N PHE A 112 -5.64 -9.16 -5.04
CA PHE A 112 -5.02 -10.48 -5.16
C PHE A 112 -5.58 -11.57 -4.22
N ASN A 113 -6.75 -11.38 -3.62
CA ASN A 113 -7.51 -12.45 -2.93
C ASN A 113 -8.99 -12.43 -3.34
#